data_AF-A0A3G4VLP6-F1
#
_entry.id   AF-A0A3G4VLP6-F1
#
_cell.length_a   1.000
_cell.length_b   1.000
_cell.length_c   1.000
_cell.angle_alpha   90.00
_cell.angle_beta   90.00
_cell.angle_gamma   90.00
#
_symmetry.space_group_name_H-M   'P 1'
#
loop_
_entity.id
_entity.type
_entity.pdbx_description
1 polymer ?
#
loop_
_entity_poly.entity_id
_entity_poly.type
_entity_poly.pdbx_seq_one_letter_code
_entity_poly.pdbx_strand_id
1 'polypeptide(L)'
;MELSDHRNALQHYGLKHNAYAIESRAARVLDFLITFIHKHLIPGLEPAEATSAERDMDTFRLKLKGIETLVKQRMNNLKSELAEAADVTVKCPDCEQWAMIADGGDEGPTCLFCHRVWPEDPESAAANYAWIILGLDDHSAIQDGGDPPVVDCPACGAYALVTEAVTAAGQPDATPLCFSCGSVFKDLIRCEAGCGAVLDIAPDDDSNPLCPDCLDSRIARF
;
A
#
# COMPACT_ATOMS: atom_id res chain seq x y z
N MET A 1 -13.09 15.04 -29.57
CA MET A 1 -14.30 15.45 -30.32
C MET A 1 -15.20 14.23 -30.48
N GLU A 2 -15.83 13.79 -29.38
CA GLU A 2 -16.51 12.48 -29.32
C GLU A 2 -17.49 12.46 -28.11
N LEU A 3 -17.09 13.06 -26.97
CA LEU A 3 -17.94 13.20 -25.77
C LEU A 3 -19.08 14.22 -25.92
N SER A 4 -18.82 15.34 -26.63
CA SER A 4 -19.82 16.40 -26.83
C SER A 4 -21.01 15.91 -27.66
N ASP A 5 -20.75 15.14 -28.72
CA ASP A 5 -21.78 14.66 -29.63
C ASP A 5 -22.68 13.60 -28.97
N HIS A 6 -22.11 12.77 -28.10
CA HIS A 6 -22.85 11.77 -27.32
C HIS A 6 -23.67 12.40 -26.18
N ARG A 7 -23.17 13.47 -25.55
CA ARG A 7 -23.95 14.28 -24.59
C ARG A 7 -25.16 14.92 -25.28
N ASN A 8 -24.98 15.39 -26.52
CA ASN A 8 -26.06 15.98 -27.31
C ASN A 8 -27.09 14.91 -27.73
N ALA A 9 -26.63 13.71 -28.09
CA ALA A 9 -27.49 12.57 -28.40
C ALA A 9 -28.28 12.05 -27.17
N LEU A 10 -27.68 12.08 -25.97
CA LEU A 10 -28.36 11.81 -24.68
C LEU A 10 -29.55 12.73 -24.45
N GLN A 11 -29.35 14.04 -24.67
CA GLN A 11 -30.38 15.04 -24.45
C GLN A 11 -31.53 14.94 -25.47
N HIS A 12 -31.26 14.49 -26.70
CA HIS A 12 -32.24 14.58 -27.78
C HIS A 12 -32.90 13.25 -28.19
N TYR A 13 -32.26 12.09 -28.03
CA TYR A 13 -32.75 10.84 -28.64
C TYR A 13 -32.85 9.64 -27.69
N GLY A 14 -32.38 9.76 -26.45
CA GLY A 14 -32.17 8.61 -25.58
C GLY A 14 -31.01 7.74 -26.09
N LEU A 15 -30.19 7.21 -25.18
CA LEU A 15 -28.98 6.49 -25.60
C LEU A 15 -29.34 5.14 -26.25
N LYS A 16 -28.97 4.96 -27.52
CA LYS A 16 -29.10 3.68 -28.23
C LYS A 16 -27.93 2.71 -28.00
N HIS A 17 -26.89 3.13 -27.28
CA HIS A 17 -25.79 2.24 -26.90
C HIS A 17 -26.21 1.38 -25.71
N ASN A 18 -25.82 0.10 -25.72
CA ASN A 18 -26.05 -0.77 -24.57
C ASN A 18 -25.27 -0.28 -23.34
N ALA A 19 -25.75 -0.62 -22.14
CA ALA A 19 -25.15 -0.18 -20.88
C ALA A 19 -23.64 -0.46 -20.81
N TYR A 20 -23.22 -1.63 -21.31
CA TYR A 20 -21.82 -2.03 -21.36
C TYR A 20 -20.91 -1.07 -22.14
N ALA A 21 -21.37 -0.58 -23.30
CA ALA A 21 -20.59 0.38 -24.09
C ALA A 21 -20.43 1.73 -23.38
N ILE A 22 -21.44 2.14 -22.59
CA ILE A 22 -21.38 3.35 -21.76
C ILE A 22 -20.38 3.15 -20.62
N GLU A 23 -20.50 2.03 -19.90
CA GLU A 23 -19.64 1.70 -18.76
C GLU A 23 -18.17 1.60 -19.18
N SER A 24 -17.87 0.89 -20.28
CA SER A 24 -16.51 0.78 -20.79
C SER A 24 -15.94 2.15 -21.18
N ARG A 25 -16.76 3.01 -21.80
CA ARG A 25 -16.32 4.37 -22.14
C ARG A 25 -16.10 5.23 -20.91
N ALA A 26 -16.98 5.16 -19.92
CA ALA A 26 -16.84 5.87 -18.66
C ALA A 26 -15.57 5.41 -17.92
N ALA A 27 -15.30 4.11 -17.86
CA ALA A 27 -14.08 3.55 -17.27
C ALA A 27 -12.83 4.09 -17.96
N ARG A 28 -12.78 4.16 -19.30
CA ARG A 28 -11.64 4.74 -20.04
C ARG A 28 -11.44 6.22 -19.75
N VAL A 29 -12.52 6.99 -19.67
CA VAL A 29 -12.42 8.43 -19.32
C VAL A 29 -11.90 8.59 -17.90
N LEU A 30 -12.39 7.78 -16.97
CA LEU A 30 -11.98 7.84 -15.58
C LEU A 30 -10.51 7.42 -15.39
N ASP A 31 -10.10 6.37 -16.07
CA ASP A 31 -8.71 5.90 -16.16
C ASP A 31 -7.76 7.01 -16.64
N PHE A 32 -8.16 7.71 -17.71
CA PHE A 32 -7.44 8.89 -18.20
C PHE A 32 -7.40 10.01 -17.15
N LEU A 33 -8.53 10.37 -16.54
CA LEU A 33 -8.60 11.48 -15.59
C LEU A 33 -7.73 11.23 -14.35
N ILE A 34 -7.77 10.01 -13.78
CA ILE A 34 -6.93 9.61 -12.64
C ILE A 34 -5.45 9.81 -12.97
N THR A 35 -5.04 9.28 -14.11
CA THR A 35 -3.65 9.32 -14.56
C THR A 35 -3.21 10.75 -14.88
N PHE A 36 -4.08 11.52 -15.54
CA PHE A 36 -3.80 12.91 -15.91
C PHE A 36 -3.68 13.81 -14.67
N ILE A 37 -4.58 13.66 -13.70
CA ILE A 37 -4.55 14.45 -12.48
C ILE A 37 -3.22 14.20 -11.75
N HIS A 38 -2.86 12.94 -11.54
CA HIS A 38 -1.64 12.58 -10.83
C HIS A 38 -0.36 12.96 -11.61
N LYS A 39 -0.26 12.64 -12.90
CA LYS A 39 0.98 12.82 -13.67
C LYS A 39 1.19 14.21 -14.25
N HIS A 40 0.13 15.01 -14.41
CA HIS A 40 0.20 16.27 -15.15
C HIS A 40 -0.42 17.46 -14.43
N LEU A 41 -1.55 17.27 -13.72
CA LEU A 41 -2.19 18.37 -13.02
C LEU A 41 -1.45 18.70 -11.72
N ILE A 42 -1.41 17.76 -10.78
CA ILE A 42 -0.86 17.97 -9.42
C ILE A 42 0.59 18.45 -9.45
N PRO A 43 1.50 17.88 -10.27
CA PRO A 43 2.89 18.35 -10.35
C PRO A 43 3.04 19.78 -10.89
N GLY A 44 2.02 20.30 -11.58
CA GLY A 44 2.01 21.66 -12.13
C GLY A 44 1.36 22.70 -11.23
N LEU A 45 0.85 22.31 -10.05
CA LEU A 45 0.19 23.20 -9.10
C LEU A 45 1.19 23.77 -8.08
N GLU A 46 0.84 24.93 -7.52
CA GLU A 46 1.54 25.47 -6.35
C GLU A 46 1.36 24.52 -5.13
N PRO A 47 2.31 24.44 -4.18
CA PRO A 47 2.30 23.43 -3.13
C PRO A 47 0.99 23.33 -2.34
N ALA A 48 0.40 24.47 -1.96
CA ALA A 48 -0.87 24.49 -1.22
C ALA A 48 -2.06 23.97 -2.04
N GLU A 49 -2.08 24.23 -3.35
CA GLU A 49 -3.10 23.74 -4.27
C GLU A 49 -2.91 22.25 -4.56
N ALA A 50 -1.66 21.80 -4.73
CA ALA A 50 -1.32 20.39 -4.87
C ALA A 50 -1.78 19.57 -3.64
N THR A 51 -1.51 20.05 -2.42
CA THR A 51 -1.98 19.41 -1.18
C THR A 51 -3.51 19.40 -1.08
N SER A 52 -4.21 20.41 -1.60
CA SER A 52 -5.67 20.40 -1.65
C SER A 52 -6.20 19.36 -2.65
N ALA A 53 -5.60 19.33 -3.84
CA ALA A 53 -5.98 18.38 -4.90
C ALA A 53 -5.73 16.92 -4.48
N GLU A 54 -4.62 16.63 -3.78
CA GLU A 54 -4.36 15.28 -3.24
C GLU A 54 -5.42 14.85 -2.21
N ARG A 55 -5.84 15.77 -1.32
CA ARG A 55 -6.93 15.49 -0.36
C ARG A 55 -8.26 15.19 -1.05
N ASP A 56 -8.57 15.90 -2.14
CA ASP A 56 -9.77 15.59 -2.95
C ASP A 56 -9.64 14.22 -3.62
N MET A 57 -8.43 13.87 -4.09
CA MET A 57 -8.14 12.57 -4.67
C MET A 57 -8.27 11.42 -3.67
N ASP A 58 -7.91 11.61 -2.39
CA ASP A 58 -8.05 10.56 -1.36
C ASP A 58 -9.48 10.04 -1.24
N THR A 59 -10.46 10.96 -1.19
CA THR A 59 -11.89 10.58 -1.16
C THR A 59 -12.30 9.82 -2.41
N PHE A 60 -11.70 10.18 -3.55
CA PHE A 60 -12.01 9.56 -4.83
C PHE A 60 -11.39 8.15 -4.96
N ARG A 61 -10.15 7.96 -4.50
CA ARG A 61 -9.44 6.67 -4.49
C ARG A 61 -10.22 5.58 -3.76
N LEU A 62 -10.82 5.91 -2.60
CA LEU A 62 -11.67 5.01 -1.80
C LEU A 62 -12.91 4.49 -2.56
N LYS A 63 -13.38 5.22 -3.57
CA LYS A 63 -14.56 4.84 -4.36
C LYS A 63 -14.21 3.99 -5.59
N LEU A 64 -12.93 3.94 -5.99
CA LEU A 64 -12.49 3.24 -7.20
C LEU A 64 -12.74 1.73 -7.14
N LYS A 65 -12.61 1.13 -5.95
CA LYS A 65 -12.85 -0.30 -5.73
C LYS A 65 -14.25 -0.77 -6.15
N GLY A 66 -15.23 0.14 -6.14
CA GLY A 66 -16.62 -0.15 -6.52
C GLY A 66 -16.90 -0.12 -8.02
N ILE A 67 -15.93 0.26 -8.86
CA ILE A 67 -16.12 0.40 -10.31
C ILE A 67 -15.46 -0.78 -11.03
N GLU A 68 -16.13 -1.94 -11.04
CA GLU A 68 -15.54 -3.21 -11.52
C GLU A 68 -14.92 -3.12 -12.93
N THR A 69 -15.57 -2.43 -13.87
CA THR A 69 -15.07 -2.29 -15.24
C THR A 69 -13.75 -1.50 -15.28
N LEU A 70 -13.61 -0.46 -14.44
CA LEU A 70 -12.36 0.28 -14.28
C LEU A 70 -11.30 -0.62 -13.64
N VAL A 71 -11.65 -1.33 -12.57
CA VAL A 71 -10.75 -2.24 -11.86
C VAL A 71 -10.16 -3.27 -12.83
N LYS A 72 -11.02 -3.97 -13.58
CA LYS A 72 -10.60 -4.96 -14.58
C LYS A 72 -9.68 -4.34 -15.64
N GLN A 73 -10.04 -3.17 -16.17
CA GLN A 73 -9.24 -2.51 -17.20
C GLN A 73 -7.85 -2.11 -16.69
N ARG A 74 -7.77 -1.41 -15.56
CA ARG A 74 -6.50 -0.92 -15.01
C ARG A 74 -5.61 -2.07 -14.52
N MET A 75 -6.16 -3.05 -13.82
CA MET A 75 -5.37 -4.21 -13.37
C MET A 75 -4.81 -5.03 -14.55
N ASN A 76 -5.56 -5.15 -15.65
CA ASN A 76 -5.04 -5.80 -16.86
C ASN A 76 -3.86 -5.03 -17.47
N ASN A 77 -3.91 -3.70 -17.46
CA ASN A 77 -2.83 -2.85 -17.97
C ASN A 77 -1.57 -2.94 -17.08
N LEU A 78 -1.75 -3.02 -15.77
CA LEU A 78 -0.67 -3.08 -14.78
C LEU A 78 -0.06 -4.49 -14.59
N LYS A 79 -0.65 -5.52 -15.19
CA LYS A 79 -0.30 -6.92 -14.90
C LYS A 79 1.18 -7.25 -15.09
N SER A 80 1.81 -6.68 -16.12
CA SER A 80 3.23 -6.92 -16.41
C SER A 80 4.14 -6.28 -15.37
N GLU A 81 3.95 -4.98 -15.12
CA GLU A 81 4.68 -4.20 -14.13
C GLU A 81 4.54 -4.78 -12.71
N LEU A 82 3.32 -5.17 -12.32
CA LEU A 82 3.08 -5.79 -11.01
C LEU A 82 3.66 -7.19 -10.87
N ALA A 83 3.86 -7.92 -11.97
CA ALA A 83 4.50 -9.24 -11.92
C ALA A 83 6.00 -9.14 -11.60
N GLU A 84 6.65 -8.04 -11.97
CA GLU A 84 8.08 -7.81 -11.70
C GLU A 84 8.36 -7.46 -10.23
N ALA A 85 7.37 -6.90 -9.53
CA ALA A 85 7.45 -6.49 -8.13
C ALA A 85 6.55 -7.32 -7.19
N ALA A 86 6.18 -8.55 -7.58
CA ALA A 86 5.16 -9.34 -6.89
C ALA A 86 5.51 -9.66 -5.42
N ASP A 87 6.79 -9.80 -5.10
CA ASP A 87 7.29 -10.11 -3.75
C ASP A 87 7.11 -8.95 -2.76
N VAL A 88 7.00 -7.72 -3.26
CA VAL A 88 6.82 -6.50 -2.45
C VAL A 88 5.49 -5.79 -2.76
N THR A 89 4.64 -6.41 -3.58
CA THR A 89 3.31 -5.90 -3.91
C THR A 89 2.29 -6.41 -2.90
N VAL A 90 1.52 -5.52 -2.31
CA VAL A 90 0.43 -5.82 -1.38
C VAL A 90 -0.89 -5.18 -1.83
N LYS A 91 -1.99 -5.50 -1.17
CA LYS A 91 -3.25 -4.75 -1.35
C LYS A 91 -3.09 -3.32 -0.86
N CYS A 92 -3.50 -2.36 -1.68
CA CYS A 92 -3.55 -0.96 -1.29
C CYS A 92 -4.69 -0.71 -0.28
N PRO A 93 -4.45 -0.03 0.86
CA PRO A 93 -5.51 0.31 1.82
C PRO A 93 -6.56 1.28 1.23
N ASP A 94 -6.21 2.11 0.26
CA ASP A 94 -7.14 3.08 -0.34
C ASP A 94 -8.07 2.44 -1.38
N CYS A 95 -7.56 1.59 -2.26
CA CYS A 95 -8.34 1.06 -3.39
C CYS A 95 -8.55 -0.46 -3.36
N GLU A 96 -7.99 -1.14 -2.35
CA GLU A 96 -8.07 -2.59 -2.10
C GLU A 96 -7.60 -3.49 -3.24
N GLN A 97 -6.88 -2.92 -4.22
CA GLN A 97 -6.29 -3.67 -5.32
C GLN A 97 -4.86 -4.09 -4.98
N TRP A 98 -4.45 -5.26 -5.47
CA TRP A 98 -3.08 -5.78 -5.42
C TRP A 98 -2.14 -4.98 -6.32
N ALA A 99 -1.87 -3.74 -5.92
CA ALA A 99 -1.16 -2.79 -6.75
C ALA A 99 -0.30 -1.80 -5.96
N MET A 100 -0.16 -1.99 -4.65
CA MET A 100 0.71 -1.17 -3.82
C MET A 100 2.07 -1.85 -3.67
N ILE A 101 3.11 -1.20 -4.16
CA ILE A 101 4.49 -1.62 -4.00
C ILE A 101 5.00 -0.96 -2.72
N ALA A 102 5.46 -1.77 -1.76
CA ALA A 102 5.97 -1.30 -0.47
C ALA A 102 7.29 -0.51 -0.60
N ASP A 103 8.13 -0.85 -1.58
CA ASP A 103 9.37 -0.17 -1.91
C ASP A 103 9.24 0.60 -3.22
N GLY A 104 8.69 1.82 -3.15
CA GLY A 104 8.68 2.74 -4.29
C GLY A 104 9.95 3.59 -4.41
N GLY A 105 11.05 3.19 -3.77
CA GLY A 105 12.29 3.96 -3.74
C GLY A 105 12.11 5.30 -3.03
N ASP A 106 12.61 6.39 -3.64
CA ASP A 106 12.58 7.74 -3.06
C ASP A 106 11.16 8.31 -2.87
N GLU A 107 10.14 7.71 -3.50
CA GLU A 107 8.72 8.11 -3.36
C GLU A 107 7.98 7.32 -2.25
N GLY A 108 8.67 6.42 -1.54
CA GLY A 108 8.07 5.54 -0.53
C GLY A 108 7.03 4.58 -1.12
N PRO A 109 6.19 3.94 -0.30
CA PRO A 109 5.11 3.08 -0.77
C PRO A 109 4.28 3.76 -1.87
N THR A 110 3.94 3.02 -2.91
CA THR A 110 3.23 3.59 -4.06
C THR A 110 2.23 2.60 -4.64
N CYS A 111 1.00 3.05 -4.86
CA CYS A 111 -0.03 2.28 -5.53
C CYS A 111 -0.11 2.62 -7.01
N LEU A 112 0.27 1.67 -7.87
CA LEU A 112 0.19 1.82 -9.32
C LEU A 112 -1.26 1.90 -9.84
N PHE A 113 -2.23 1.37 -9.08
CA PHE A 113 -3.63 1.42 -9.45
C PHE A 113 -4.28 2.78 -9.17
N CYS A 114 -4.16 3.34 -7.96
CA CYS A 114 -4.85 4.58 -7.58
C CYS A 114 -3.93 5.80 -7.50
N HIS A 115 -2.62 5.61 -7.75
CA HIS A 115 -1.58 6.63 -7.66
C HIS A 115 -1.49 7.32 -6.29
N ARG A 116 -1.75 6.56 -5.22
CA ARG A 116 -1.42 7.00 -3.86
C ARG A 116 0.07 6.78 -3.62
N VAL A 117 0.73 7.75 -3.03
CA VAL A 117 2.15 7.72 -2.64
C VAL A 117 2.28 8.07 -1.16
N TRP A 118 3.32 7.55 -0.51
CA TRP A 118 3.67 7.82 0.89
C TRP A 118 5.16 8.23 1.01
N PRO A 119 5.58 9.37 0.42
CA PRO A 119 6.99 9.70 0.19
C PRO A 119 7.83 9.97 1.43
N GLU A 120 7.20 10.26 2.57
CA GLU A 120 7.91 10.54 3.83
C GLU A 120 7.24 9.87 5.03
N ASP A 121 6.28 8.98 4.78
CA ASP A 121 5.45 8.39 5.83
C ASP A 121 5.09 6.92 5.53
N PRO A 122 6.12 6.05 5.42
CA PRO A 122 5.91 4.61 5.23
C PRO A 122 5.25 3.95 6.44
N GLU A 123 5.38 4.55 7.63
CA GLU A 123 4.70 4.14 8.87
C GLU A 123 3.18 4.22 8.69
N SER A 124 2.65 5.35 8.22
CA SER A 124 1.21 5.46 7.93
C SER A 124 0.75 4.47 6.87
N ALA A 125 1.58 4.12 5.88
CA ALA A 125 1.21 3.09 4.90
C ALA A 125 1.10 1.71 5.55
N ALA A 126 2.06 1.34 6.41
CA ALA A 126 2.06 0.09 7.18
C ALA A 126 0.86 0.02 8.13
N ALA A 127 0.62 1.07 8.91
CA ALA A 127 -0.50 1.14 9.86
C ALA A 127 -1.86 1.05 9.16
N ASN A 128 -2.06 1.78 8.06
CA ASN A 128 -3.30 1.70 7.28
C ASN A 128 -3.49 0.32 6.65
N TYR A 129 -2.41 -0.32 6.20
CA TYR A 129 -2.48 -1.68 5.69
C TYR A 129 -2.90 -2.67 6.78
N ALA A 130 -2.25 -2.64 7.94
CA ALA A 130 -2.60 -3.49 9.08
C ALA A 130 -4.08 -3.31 9.48
N TRP A 131 -4.54 -2.06 9.63
CA TRP A 131 -5.91 -1.75 10.03
C TRP A 131 -6.95 -2.11 8.96
N ILE A 132 -6.76 -1.67 7.71
CA ILE A 132 -7.81 -1.76 6.67
C ILE A 132 -7.79 -3.13 5.98
N ILE A 133 -6.61 -3.68 5.71
CA ILE A 133 -6.47 -4.90 4.93
C ILE A 133 -6.45 -6.14 5.83
N LEU A 134 -5.68 -6.10 6.93
CA LEU A 134 -5.59 -7.23 7.85
C LEU A 134 -6.67 -7.20 8.94
N GLY A 135 -7.28 -6.03 9.20
CA GLY A 135 -8.23 -5.87 10.30
C GLY A 135 -7.55 -5.91 11.67
N LEU A 136 -6.25 -5.63 11.73
CA LEU A 136 -5.43 -5.64 12.94
C LEU A 136 -5.27 -4.22 13.45
N ASP A 137 -5.43 -4.03 14.75
CA ASP A 137 -5.30 -2.72 15.36
C ASP A 137 -4.37 -2.72 16.56
N ASP A 138 -3.45 -1.76 16.58
CA ASP A 138 -2.43 -1.66 17.63
C ASP A 138 -3.07 -1.57 19.03
N HIS A 139 -4.23 -0.92 19.14
CA HIS A 139 -4.84 -0.64 20.44
C HIS A 139 -5.42 -1.91 21.08
N SER A 140 -6.13 -2.73 20.31
CA SER A 140 -6.68 -4.01 20.76
C SER A 140 -5.57 -5.02 20.98
N ALA A 141 -4.60 -5.09 20.06
CA ALA A 141 -3.45 -5.97 20.20
C ALA A 141 -2.71 -5.71 21.52
N ILE A 142 -2.40 -4.45 21.83
CA ILE A 142 -1.68 -4.10 23.07
C ILE A 142 -2.55 -4.31 24.31
N GLN A 143 -3.86 -4.03 24.26
CA GLN A 143 -4.77 -4.23 25.40
C GLN A 143 -4.95 -5.70 25.77
N ASP A 144 -4.98 -6.57 24.77
CA ASP A 144 -5.14 -8.01 24.96
C ASP A 144 -3.80 -8.73 25.25
N GLY A 145 -2.70 -7.97 25.38
CA GLY A 145 -1.35 -8.49 25.57
C GLY A 145 -0.80 -9.22 24.34
N GLY A 146 -1.39 -8.96 23.19
CA GLY A 146 -0.92 -9.38 21.88
C GLY A 146 0.19 -8.48 21.34
N ASP A 147 0.77 -8.91 20.25
CA ASP A 147 1.90 -8.22 19.62
C ASP A 147 1.39 -7.13 18.67
N PRO A 148 2.06 -5.96 18.62
CA PRO A 148 1.68 -4.91 17.69
C PRO A 148 1.86 -5.41 16.23
N PRO A 149 0.88 -5.16 15.34
CA PRO A 149 0.95 -5.56 13.94
C PRO A 149 2.04 -4.84 13.13
N VAL A 150 2.47 -3.65 13.58
CA VAL A 150 3.59 -2.89 13.01
C VAL A 150 4.71 -2.81 14.04
N VAL A 151 5.95 -3.02 13.61
CA VAL A 151 7.15 -2.96 14.45
C VAL A 151 8.30 -2.29 13.73
N ASP A 152 9.38 -2.01 14.46
CA ASP A 152 10.65 -1.57 13.88
C ASP A 152 11.24 -2.65 12.96
N CYS A 153 11.63 -2.22 11.76
CA CYS A 153 12.28 -3.09 10.80
C CYS A 153 13.74 -3.34 11.21
N PRO A 154 14.20 -4.60 11.34
CA PRO A 154 15.59 -4.89 11.68
C PRO A 154 16.58 -4.52 10.56
N ALA A 155 16.12 -4.33 9.32
CA ALA A 155 16.98 -3.97 8.20
C ALA A 155 17.23 -2.46 8.07
N CYS A 156 16.21 -1.62 8.28
CA CYS A 156 16.33 -0.16 8.12
C CYS A 156 16.03 0.68 9.37
N GLY A 157 15.54 0.06 10.45
CA GLY A 157 15.17 0.73 11.69
C GLY A 157 13.87 1.54 11.65
N ALA A 158 13.15 1.57 10.53
CA ALA A 158 11.87 2.28 10.44
C ALA A 158 10.74 1.47 11.07
N TYR A 159 9.81 2.13 11.77
CA TYR A 159 8.57 1.56 12.30
C TYR A 159 7.54 1.34 11.17
N ALA A 160 7.88 0.42 10.26
CA ALA A 160 7.12 0.16 9.04
C ALA A 160 7.16 -1.32 8.64
N LEU A 161 7.60 -2.21 9.53
CA LEU A 161 7.55 -3.65 9.30
C LEU A 161 6.19 -4.19 9.75
N VAL A 162 5.42 -4.74 8.81
CA VAL A 162 4.19 -5.46 9.11
C VAL A 162 4.51 -6.95 9.15
N THR A 163 4.39 -7.57 10.32
CA THR A 163 4.80 -8.97 10.56
C THR A 163 3.85 -9.97 9.89
N GLU A 164 2.58 -9.61 9.73
CA GLU A 164 1.54 -10.43 9.09
C GLU A 164 1.19 -9.94 7.67
N ALA A 165 2.08 -9.18 7.02
CA ALA A 165 1.83 -8.73 5.65
C ALA A 165 1.59 -9.91 4.70
N VAL A 166 0.76 -9.70 3.68
CA VAL A 166 0.55 -10.67 2.61
C VAL A 166 0.91 -10.02 1.29
N THR A 167 1.86 -10.63 0.58
CA THR A 167 2.35 -10.17 -0.72
C THR A 167 1.63 -10.88 -1.86
N ALA A 168 1.66 -10.30 -3.06
CA ALA A 168 1.02 -10.86 -4.24
C ALA A 168 1.64 -12.21 -4.63
N ALA A 169 2.95 -12.38 -4.37
CA ALA A 169 3.67 -13.65 -4.54
C ALA A 169 3.43 -14.65 -3.41
N GLY A 170 3.28 -14.18 -2.16
CA GLY A 170 3.16 -15.02 -0.96
C GLY A 170 1.74 -15.42 -0.56
N GLN A 171 0.71 -14.80 -1.13
CA GLN A 171 -0.68 -15.09 -0.76
C GLN A 171 -1.04 -16.60 -0.87
N PRO A 172 -1.83 -17.13 0.09
CA PRO A 172 -2.47 -16.43 1.21
C PRO A 172 -1.57 -16.30 2.46
N ASP A 173 -0.33 -16.76 2.41
CA ASP A 173 0.52 -16.89 3.59
C ASP A 173 1.14 -15.55 4.00
N ALA A 174 1.34 -15.38 5.30
CA ALA A 174 2.03 -14.23 5.85
C ALA A 174 3.49 -14.20 5.37
N THR A 175 3.92 -13.03 4.93
CA THR A 175 5.23 -12.70 4.41
C THR A 175 5.60 -11.35 5.04
N PRO A 176 6.28 -11.34 6.20
CA PRO A 176 6.67 -10.10 6.86
C PRO A 176 7.39 -9.16 5.91
N LEU A 177 6.90 -7.93 5.80
CA LEU A 177 7.34 -6.97 4.79
C LEU A 177 7.49 -5.58 5.41
N CYS A 178 8.63 -4.95 5.15
CA CYS A 178 8.84 -3.54 5.48
C CYS A 178 8.31 -2.62 4.39
N PHE A 179 7.44 -1.69 4.77
CA PHE A 179 6.86 -0.65 3.92
C PHE A 179 7.78 0.56 3.77
N SER A 180 8.96 0.55 4.39
CA SER A 180 9.97 1.60 4.17
C SER A 180 11.07 1.16 3.21
N CYS A 181 11.61 -0.06 3.38
CA CYS A 181 12.77 -0.52 2.61
C CYS A 181 12.50 -1.75 1.72
N GLY A 182 11.26 -2.25 1.67
CA GLY A 182 10.89 -3.41 0.85
C GLY A 182 11.44 -4.76 1.32
N SER A 183 12.18 -4.80 2.43
CA SER A 183 12.77 -6.04 2.92
C SER A 183 11.66 -7.04 3.28
N VAL A 184 11.76 -8.23 2.70
CA VAL A 184 10.90 -9.39 2.97
C VAL A 184 11.65 -10.33 3.91
N PHE A 185 11.03 -10.72 5.00
CA PHE A 185 11.60 -11.62 5.99
C PHE A 185 10.89 -12.97 6.00
N LYS A 186 11.61 -14.01 6.40
CA LYS A 186 11.07 -15.38 6.51
C LYS A 186 11.00 -15.84 7.96
N ASP A 187 12.07 -15.60 8.70
CA ASP A 187 12.28 -16.14 10.04
C ASP A 187 12.61 -15.00 11.01
N LEU A 188 11.59 -14.19 11.34
CA LEU A 188 11.73 -13.19 12.38
C LEU A 188 11.57 -13.84 13.76
N ILE A 189 12.53 -13.59 14.65
CA ILE A 189 12.41 -13.98 16.05
C ILE A 189 12.22 -12.74 16.93
N ARG A 190 11.68 -12.95 18.14
CA ARG A 190 11.57 -11.89 19.15
C ARG A 190 12.84 -11.82 19.98
N CYS A 191 13.21 -10.61 20.40
CA CYS A 191 14.25 -10.42 21.40
C CYS A 191 13.87 -11.11 22.72
N GLU A 192 14.73 -12.01 23.20
CA GLU A 192 14.51 -12.81 24.40
C GLU A 192 14.45 -11.99 25.70
N ALA A 193 14.97 -10.76 25.70
CA ALA A 193 14.79 -9.85 26.82
C ALA A 193 13.33 -9.40 27.01
N GLY A 194 12.44 -9.67 26.03
CA GLY A 194 11.03 -9.31 26.09
C GLY A 194 10.77 -7.82 25.84
N CYS A 195 11.69 -7.12 25.17
CA CYS A 195 11.53 -5.70 24.85
C CYS A 195 10.58 -5.42 23.67
N GLY A 196 10.12 -6.48 22.97
CA GLY A 196 9.22 -6.37 21.81
C GLY A 196 9.94 -6.22 20.46
N ALA A 197 11.26 -6.00 20.44
CA ALA A 197 12.02 -5.94 19.19
C ALA A 197 12.01 -7.27 18.43
N VAL A 198 11.93 -7.20 17.10
CA VAL A 198 12.09 -8.35 16.20
C VAL A 198 13.51 -8.36 15.61
N LEU A 199 14.04 -9.56 15.36
CA LEU A 199 15.38 -9.79 14.85
C LEU A 199 15.29 -10.69 13.61
N ASP A 200 16.09 -10.37 12.61
CA ASP A 200 16.32 -11.21 11.44
C ASP A 200 17.63 -11.99 11.63
N ILE A 201 17.56 -13.03 12.47
CA ILE A 201 18.69 -13.93 12.72
C ILE A 201 18.22 -15.37 12.55
N ALA A 202 19.08 -16.19 11.97
CA ALA A 202 18.80 -17.62 11.87
C ALA A 202 18.72 -18.21 13.28
N PRO A 203 17.75 -19.09 13.57
CA PRO A 203 17.72 -19.83 14.81
C PRO A 203 18.80 -20.92 14.78
N ASP A 204 20.06 -20.53 14.96
CA ASP A 204 21.18 -21.43 15.20
C ASP A 204 21.75 -21.23 16.62
N ASP A 205 22.47 -22.25 17.11
CA ASP A 205 22.95 -22.32 18.51
C ASP A 205 23.97 -21.21 18.87
N ASP A 206 24.55 -20.52 17.87
CA ASP A 206 25.57 -19.48 18.06
C ASP A 206 24.99 -18.04 17.95
N SER A 207 23.73 -17.90 17.54
CA SER A 207 23.07 -16.60 17.41
C SER A 207 22.67 -16.03 18.77
N ASN A 208 22.92 -14.75 18.98
CA ASN A 208 22.50 -14.04 20.19
C ASN A 208 21.06 -13.53 20.01
N PRO A 209 20.06 -14.08 20.73
CA PRO A 209 18.65 -13.71 20.57
C PRO A 209 18.29 -12.39 21.30
N LEU A 210 19.27 -11.50 21.51
CA LEU A 210 19.10 -10.19 22.12
C LEU A 210 19.32 -9.09 21.10
N CYS A 211 18.42 -8.11 21.06
CA CYS A 211 18.64 -6.89 20.28
C CYS A 211 19.83 -6.08 20.84
N PRO A 212 20.46 -5.22 20.01
CA PRO A 212 21.60 -4.42 20.43
C PRO A 212 21.37 -3.64 21.74
N ASP A 213 20.22 -2.99 21.88
CA ASP A 213 19.89 -2.20 23.08
C ASP A 213 19.80 -3.05 24.35
N CYS A 214 19.22 -4.25 24.24
CA CYS A 214 19.11 -5.18 25.37
C CYS A 214 20.45 -5.82 25.72
N LEU A 215 21.29 -6.08 24.72
CA LEU A 215 22.65 -6.55 24.92
C LEU A 215 23.49 -5.49 25.65
N ASP A 216 23.46 -4.24 25.18
CA ASP A 216 24.17 -3.13 25.79
C ASP A 216 23.70 -2.86 27.22
N SER A 217 22.38 -2.88 27.44
CA SER A 217 21.78 -2.76 28.78
C SER A 217 22.20 -3.88 29.72
N ARG A 218 22.43 -5.09 29.20
CA ARG A 218 22.90 -6.24 29.99
C ARG A 218 24.39 -6.12 30.31
N ILE A 219 25.21 -5.68 29.37
CA ILE A 219 26.66 -5.47 29.57
C ILE A 219 26.91 -4.32 30.55
N ALA A 220 26.18 -3.20 30.44
CA ALA A 220 26.32 -2.04 31.31
C ALA A 220 25.95 -2.31 32.80
N ARG A 221 25.34 -3.45 33.09
CA ARG A 221 25.02 -3.91 34.46
C ARG A 221 26.13 -4.77 35.08
N PHE A 222 27.18 -5.09 34.34
CA PHE A 222 28.40 -5.77 34.82
C PHE A 222 29.54 -4.77 35.03
#